data_AF-A0A060BHH2-F1
#
_entry.id   AF-A0A060BHH2-F1
#
_cell.length_a   1.000
_cell.length_b   1.000
_cell.length_c   1.000
_cell.angle_alpha   90.00
_cell.angle_beta   90.00
_cell.angle_gamma   90.00
#
_symmetry.space_group_name_H-M   'P 1'
#
loop_
_entity.id
_entity.type
_entity.pdbx_description
1 polymer ?
#
loop_
_entity_poly.entity_id
_entity_poly.type
_entity_poly.pdbx_seq_one_letter_code
_entity_poly.pdbx_strand_id
1 'polypeptide(L)'
;MYNSYDVHFYASHALSKNWPHLQRSLQYDLRDFVSVELPQKFEQIYNGEVVERKSQIPYPTIAGDPGEGPFDLHKRLSDPR
;
A
#
# COMPACT_ATOMS: atom_id res chain seq x y z
N MET A 1 -2.70 -2.26 -9.07
CA MET A 1 -1.83 -2.11 -7.89
C MET A 1 -0.75 -1.05 -8.13
N TYR A 2 -0.56 -0.14 -7.17
CA TYR A 2 0.55 0.80 -7.10
C TYR A 2 1.51 0.37 -6.00
N ASN A 3 2.82 0.42 -6.29
CA ASN A 3 3.88 0.18 -5.31
C ASN A 3 3.69 -1.09 -4.45
N SER A 4 3.41 -2.22 -5.10
CA SER A 4 3.48 -3.52 -4.42
C SER A 4 4.91 -3.76 -3.94
N TYR A 5 5.09 -4.02 -2.66
CA TYR A 5 6.41 -3.96 -2.02
C TYR A 5 7.36 -5.06 -2.48
N ASP A 6 6.83 -6.24 -2.75
CA ASP A 6 7.53 -7.39 -3.32
C ASP A 6 8.17 -7.05 -4.68
N VAL A 7 7.43 -6.35 -5.56
CA VAL A 7 7.94 -5.87 -6.85
C VAL A 7 8.85 -4.65 -6.68
N HIS A 8 8.47 -3.72 -5.79
CA HIS A 8 9.24 -2.50 -5.51
C HIS A 8 10.64 -2.83 -5.01
N PHE A 9 10.81 -3.90 -4.25
CA PHE A 9 12.13 -4.36 -3.80
C PHE A 9 13.12 -4.50 -4.97
N TYR A 10 12.72 -5.15 -6.05
CA TYR A 10 13.57 -5.34 -7.24
C TYR A 10 13.77 -4.04 -8.03
N ALA A 11 12.73 -3.21 -8.15
CA ALA A 11 12.80 -1.94 -8.88
C ALA A 11 13.55 -0.83 -8.13
N SER A 12 13.65 -0.94 -6.80
CA SER A 12 14.19 0.08 -5.90
C SER A 12 15.62 0.50 -6.24
N HIS A 13 16.42 -0.39 -6.83
CA HIS A 13 17.79 -0.11 -7.23
C HIS A 13 17.90 0.94 -8.34
N ALA A 14 16.98 0.88 -9.31
CA ALA A 14 16.95 1.88 -10.37
C ALA A 14 16.49 3.24 -9.82
N LEU A 15 15.50 3.24 -8.93
CA LEU A 15 15.01 4.45 -8.28
C LEU A 15 16.05 5.09 -7.36
N SER A 16 16.76 4.29 -6.56
CA SER A 16 17.80 4.81 -5.65
C SER A 16 18.96 5.45 -6.40
N LYS A 17 19.32 4.93 -7.59
CA LYS A 17 20.39 5.48 -8.43
C LYS A 17 19.99 6.74 -9.18
N ASN A 18 18.79 6.78 -9.76
CA ASN A 18 18.38 7.86 -10.66
C ASN A 18 17.55 8.94 -9.96
N TRP A 19 16.75 8.58 -8.95
CA TRP A 19 15.87 9.48 -8.21
C TRP A 19 15.84 9.17 -6.70
N PRO A 20 16.97 9.37 -5.99
CA PRO A 20 17.09 8.99 -4.57
C PRO A 20 16.06 9.67 -3.65
N HIS A 21 15.68 10.92 -3.95
CA HIS A 21 14.66 11.63 -3.18
C HIS A 21 13.25 11.06 -3.39
N LEU A 22 12.94 10.63 -4.62
CA LEU A 22 11.69 9.94 -4.92
C LEU A 22 11.64 8.60 -4.20
N GLN A 23 12.72 7.80 -4.29
CA GLN A 23 12.80 6.53 -3.58
C GLN A 23 12.58 6.70 -2.08
N ARG A 24 13.17 7.75 -1.47
CA ARG A 24 12.96 8.06 -0.06
C ARG A 24 11.50 8.41 0.24
N SER A 25 10.87 9.23 -0.58
CA SER A 25 9.44 9.57 -0.43
C SER A 25 8.56 8.33 -0.46
N LEU A 26 8.76 7.45 -1.44
CA LEU A 26 7.99 6.21 -1.56
C LEU A 26 8.16 5.28 -0.35
N GLN A 27 9.36 5.25 0.26
CA GLN A 27 9.59 4.48 1.48
C GLN A 27 8.86 5.07 2.70
N TYR A 28 8.71 6.39 2.79
CA TYR A 28 7.88 7.00 3.85
C TYR A 28 6.41 6.64 3.67
N ASP A 29 5.89 6.69 2.44
CA ASP A 29 4.51 6.28 2.17
C ASP A 29 4.31 4.80 2.55
N LEU A 30 5.24 3.92 2.14
CA LEU A 30 5.20 2.49 2.46
C LEU A 30 5.26 2.22 3.97
N ARG A 31 6.08 2.98 4.73
CA ARG A 31 6.13 2.90 6.19
C ARG A 31 4.76 3.21 6.79
N ASP A 32 4.14 4.29 6.34
CA ASP A 32 2.86 4.74 6.88
C ASP A 32 1.75 3.73 6.57
N PHE A 33 1.85 3.00 5.45
CA PHE A 33 0.96 1.89 5.14
C PHE A 33 1.04 0.69 6.09
N VAL A 34 2.13 0.47 6.83
CA VAL A 34 2.28 -0.70 7.71
C VAL A 34 1.28 -0.69 8.85
N SER A 35 1.02 0.49 9.42
CA SER A 35 0.10 0.66 10.56
C SER A 35 -1.37 0.86 10.18
N VAL A 36 -1.71 0.78 8.88
CA VAL A 36 -3.09 1.02 8.40
C VAL A 36 -3.92 -0.24 8.53
N GLU A 37 -5.00 -0.14 9.28
CA GLU A 37 -6.06 -1.15 9.37
C GLU A 37 -7.30 -0.69 8.60
N LEU A 38 -7.91 -1.62 7.87
CA LEU A 38 -9.14 -1.41 7.10
C LEU A 38 -10.07 -2.58 7.41
N PRO A 39 -10.95 -2.44 8.41
CA PRO A 39 -11.84 -3.51 8.86
C PRO A 39 -13.00 -3.77 7.89
N GLN A 40 -13.08 -3.04 6.77
CA GLN A 40 -14.07 -3.29 5.73
C GLN A 40 -13.89 -4.70 5.19
N LYS A 41 -14.96 -5.50 5.24
CA LYS A 41 -14.93 -6.87 4.74
C LYS A 41 -15.07 -6.89 3.22
N PHE A 42 -14.28 -7.72 2.57
CA PHE A 42 -14.39 -7.97 1.14
C PHE A 42 -14.21 -9.46 0.85
N GLU A 43 -14.75 -9.90 -0.28
CA GLU A 43 -14.57 -11.26 -0.76
C GLU A 43 -13.25 -11.36 -1.54
N GLN A 44 -12.37 -12.26 -1.11
CA GLN A 44 -11.12 -12.51 -1.81
C GLN A 44 -11.37 -13.20 -3.14
N ILE A 45 -10.77 -12.69 -4.21
CA ILE A 45 -10.91 -13.25 -5.56
C ILE A 45 -10.29 -14.66 -5.65
N TYR A 46 -9.28 -14.96 -4.82
CA TYR A 46 -8.54 -16.23 -4.88
C TYR A 46 -9.38 -17.46 -4.46
N ASN A 47 -10.19 -17.32 -3.40
CA ASN A 47 -10.91 -18.46 -2.78
C ASN A 47 -12.37 -18.14 -2.38
N GLY A 48 -12.85 -16.91 -2.59
CA GLY A 48 -14.20 -16.49 -2.20
C GLY A 48 -14.39 -16.28 -0.69
N GLU A 49 -13.32 -16.30 0.11
CA GLU A 49 -13.43 -16.06 1.54
C GLU A 49 -13.66 -14.57 1.84
N VAL A 50 -14.55 -14.29 2.79
CA VAL A 50 -14.80 -12.94 3.27
C VAL A 50 -13.78 -12.60 4.36
N VAL A 51 -12.85 -11.71 4.04
CA VAL A 51 -11.78 -11.30 4.95
C VAL A 51 -11.80 -9.79 5.15
N GLU A 52 -11.09 -9.33 6.18
CA GLU A 52 -10.82 -7.91 6.34
C GLU A 52 -9.91 -7.41 5.23
N ARG A 53 -10.22 -6.23 4.70
CA ARG A 53 -9.47 -5.61 3.61
C ARG A 53 -8.00 -5.43 3.94
N LYS A 54 -7.70 -5.02 5.17
CA LYS A 54 -6.33 -4.93 5.67
C LYS A 54 -6.30 -5.08 7.17
N SER A 55 -5.72 -6.16 7.64
CA SER A 55 -5.33 -6.33 9.03
C SER A 55 -3.91 -5.83 9.26
N GLN A 56 -3.53 -5.62 10.51
CA GLN A 56 -2.16 -5.23 10.87
C GLN A 56 -1.19 -6.34 10.43
N ILE A 57 -0.29 -6.00 9.51
CA ILE A 57 0.71 -6.92 8.98
C ILE A 57 2.09 -6.26 9.05
N PRO A 58 3.16 -7.02 9.30
CA PRO A 58 4.50 -6.46 9.53
C PRO A 58 5.15 -5.90 8.25
N TYR A 59 4.53 -6.08 7.09
CA TYR A 59 5.04 -5.62 5.80
C TYR A 59 3.92 -4.98 4.95
N PRO A 60 4.19 -3.84 4.28
CA PRO A 60 3.21 -3.21 3.43
C PRO A 60 3.11 -4.02 2.13
N THR A 61 1.96 -4.58 1.80
CA THR A 61 1.81 -5.39 0.57
C THR A 61 1.53 -4.54 -0.65
N ILE A 62 0.71 -3.49 -0.53
CA ILE A 62 0.21 -2.67 -1.65
C ILE A 62 -0.05 -1.24 -1.16
N ALA A 63 0.36 -0.23 -1.94
CA ALA A 63 0.10 1.19 -1.64
C ALA A 63 -1.23 1.71 -2.23
N GLY A 64 -1.80 1.04 -3.22
CA GLY A 64 -3.14 1.35 -3.75
C GLY A 64 -3.54 0.50 -4.95
N ASP A 65 -4.77 0.68 -5.43
CA ASP A 65 -5.30 0.02 -6.62
C ASP A 65 -5.86 1.06 -7.62
N PRO A 66 -5.66 0.93 -8.95
CA PRO A 66 -6.16 1.89 -9.94
C PRO A 66 -7.69 2.04 -9.98
N GLY A 67 -8.45 1.06 -9.48
CA GLY A 67 -9.89 1.18 -9.30
C GLY A 67 -10.28 2.14 -8.16
N GLU A 68 -9.33 2.53 -7.34
CA GLU A 68 -9.45 3.52 -6.27
C GLU A 68 -8.48 4.68 -6.52
N GLY A 69 -8.74 5.84 -5.92
CA GLY A 69 -7.79 6.94 -6.06
C GLY A 69 -6.42 6.54 -5.49
N PRO A 70 -5.32 6.80 -6.21
CA PRO A 70 -3.99 6.49 -5.71
C PRO A 70 -3.77 7.21 -4.37
N PHE A 71 -3.33 6.46 -3.35
CA PHE A 71 -3.13 6.94 -1.97
C PHE A 71 -4.39 7.38 -1.22
N ASP A 72 -5.62 7.12 -1.71
CA ASP A 72 -6.85 7.45 -0.96
C ASP A 72 -6.98 6.63 0.33
N LEU A 73 -6.34 5.46 0.39
CA LEU A 73 -6.12 4.69 1.61
C LEU A 73 -5.41 5.50 2.70
N HIS A 74 -4.55 6.43 2.31
CA HIS A 74 -3.84 7.35 3.20
C HIS A 74 -4.73 8.54 3.61
N LYS A 75 -5.59 9.03 2.70
CA LYS A 75 -6.49 10.17 2.95
C LYS A 75 -7.67 9.86 3.85
N ARG A 76 -8.20 8.62 3.81
CA ARG A 76 -9.25 8.15 4.73
C ARG A 76 -8.81 8.13 6.20
N LEU A 77 -7.51 8.25 6.49
CA LEU A 77 -6.98 8.43 7.85
C LEU A 77 -7.03 9.90 8.32
N SER A 78 -7.12 10.85 7.38
CA SER A 78 -7.09 12.30 7.66
C SER A 78 -8.46 12.99 7.61
N ASP A 79 -9.50 12.34 7.08
CA ASP A 79 -10.88 12.85 7.11
C ASP A 79 -11.82 11.72 7.61
N PRO A 80 -12.34 11.80 8.85
CA PRO A 80 -13.20 10.78 9.45
C PRO A 80 -14.67 10.90 9.01
N ARG A 81 -14.96 11.48 7.84
CA ARG A 81 -16.33 11.67 7.32
C ARG A 81 -16.81 10.52 6.46
#